data_AF-A0A1G2HG11-F1
#
_entry.id   AF-A0A1G2HG11-F1
#
_cell.length_a   1.000
_cell.length_b   1.000
_cell.length_c   1.000
_cell.angle_alpha   90.00
_cell.angle_beta   90.00
_cell.angle_gamma   90.00
#
_symmetry.space_group_name_H-M   'P 1'
#
loop_
_entity.id
_entity.type
_entity.pdbx_description
1 polymer ?
#
loop_
_entity_poly.entity_id
_entity_poly.type
_entity_poly.pdbx_seq_one_letter_code
_entity_poly.pdbx_strand_id
1 'polypeptide(L)'
;MSKEEPIEKPPLIDFKLESEWGIFRINEQEDGKVTVEIVNTEGSRVLLNDLLPQGWEFHFTDTETEYNTERKWIMINVINEARNEGWKYLLSILHEIGHVVIYESSEEERQKFKEREHLRFEIMEHVGHKLKIAIHKLEKLQSKMERDAWAWAVRQFHRTSSELGIDPKWVFLSNEEMRKYFNAFLLSYKAGDKLGAEYANILDEDKQELLQEIDKLYTQADKNKDPK
;
A
#
# COMPACT_ATOMS: atom_id res chain seq x y z
N MET A 1 -48.39 -3.54 -14.71
CA MET A 1 -47.43 -2.68 -13.99
C MET A 1 -46.66 -3.59 -13.04
N SER A 2 -45.49 -4.08 -13.45
CA SER A 2 -44.56 -4.71 -12.51
C SER A 2 -44.10 -3.63 -11.54
N LYS A 3 -44.33 -3.82 -10.25
CA LYS A 3 -43.64 -3.05 -9.23
C LYS A 3 -42.18 -3.51 -9.31
N GLU A 4 -41.31 -2.68 -9.87
CA GLU A 4 -39.87 -2.86 -9.68
C GLU A 4 -39.65 -2.78 -8.17
N GLU A 5 -39.26 -3.89 -7.56
CA GLU A 5 -38.79 -3.88 -6.20
C GLU A 5 -37.58 -2.94 -6.15
N PRO A 6 -37.53 -1.99 -5.20
CA PRO A 6 -36.40 -1.08 -5.10
C PRO A 6 -35.14 -1.92 -4.92
N ILE A 7 -34.20 -1.77 -5.85
CA ILE A 7 -32.88 -2.39 -5.75
C ILE A 7 -32.26 -1.86 -4.46
N GLU A 8 -32.21 -2.71 -3.44
CA GLU A 8 -31.62 -2.38 -2.15
C GLU A 8 -30.13 -2.11 -2.41
N LYS A 9 -29.71 -0.85 -2.21
CA LYS A 9 -28.30 -0.50 -2.37
C LYS A 9 -27.51 -1.31 -1.34
N PRO A 10 -26.36 -1.89 -1.73
CA PRO A 10 -25.50 -2.56 -0.75
C PRO A 10 -25.16 -1.59 0.39
N PRO A 11 -25.06 -2.09 1.64
CA PRO A 11 -24.76 -1.24 2.77
C PRO A 11 -23.39 -0.60 2.60
N LEU A 12 -23.30 0.69 2.94
CA LEU A 12 -22.02 1.40 2.99
C LEU A 12 -21.08 0.73 3.99
N ILE A 13 -19.79 0.77 3.70
CA ILE A 13 -18.79 0.21 4.58
C ILE A 13 -18.55 1.11 5.79
N ASP A 14 -18.60 0.51 6.97
CA ASP A 14 -18.12 1.10 8.22
C ASP A 14 -17.30 0.05 8.97
N PHE A 15 -16.02 -0.02 8.63
CA PHE A 15 -15.07 -0.94 9.23
C PHE A 15 -14.27 -0.25 10.32
N LYS A 16 -14.15 -0.94 11.46
CA LYS A 16 -13.52 -0.40 12.66
C LYS A 16 -12.74 -1.49 13.38
N LEU A 17 -11.47 -1.20 13.67
CA LEU A 17 -10.62 -2.01 14.53
C LEU A 17 -10.25 -1.21 15.77
N GLU A 18 -10.67 -1.71 16.93
CA GLU A 18 -10.31 -1.14 18.22
C GLU A 18 -9.12 -1.88 18.84
N SER A 19 -8.30 -1.14 19.57
CA SER A 19 -7.16 -1.66 20.33
C SER A 19 -7.01 -0.83 21.61
N GLU A 20 -6.12 -1.25 22.51
CA GLU A 20 -5.81 -0.50 23.74
C GLU A 20 -5.11 0.84 23.46
N TRP A 21 -4.61 1.06 22.24
CA TRP A 21 -3.89 2.27 21.83
C TRP A 21 -4.61 3.14 20.79
N GLY A 22 -5.77 2.71 20.30
CA GLY A 22 -6.57 3.52 19.38
C GLY A 22 -7.55 2.75 18.52
N ILE A 23 -8.08 3.46 17.53
CA ILE A 23 -9.07 3.02 16.55
C ILE A 23 -8.49 3.21 15.16
N PHE A 24 -8.57 2.19 14.32
CA PHE A 24 -8.36 2.26 12.88
C PHE A 24 -9.69 2.08 12.18
N ARG A 25 -10.11 3.07 11.38
CA ARG A 25 -11.43 3.10 10.75
C ARG A 25 -11.33 3.32 9.25
N ILE A 26 -12.16 2.58 8.50
CA ILE A 26 -12.38 2.74 7.07
C ILE A 26 -13.89 2.92 6.86
N ASN A 27 -14.30 4.08 6.36
CA ASN A 27 -15.71 4.38 6.14
C ASN A 27 -15.97 4.85 4.71
N GLU A 28 -16.98 4.26 4.08
CA GLU A 28 -17.51 4.66 2.79
C GLU A 28 -18.67 5.65 2.97
N GLN A 29 -18.65 6.72 2.18
CA GLN A 29 -19.66 7.77 2.13
C GLN A 29 -20.72 7.49 1.06
N GLU A 30 -21.85 8.19 1.11
CA GLU A 30 -22.96 8.02 0.16
C GLU A 30 -22.57 8.30 -1.31
N ASP A 31 -21.53 9.09 -1.54
CA ASP A 31 -20.97 9.39 -2.86
C ASP A 31 -19.94 8.37 -3.35
N GLY A 32 -19.69 7.30 -2.56
CA GLY A 32 -18.76 6.22 -2.86
C GLY A 32 -17.30 6.53 -2.51
N LYS A 33 -17.02 7.67 -1.86
CA LYS A 33 -15.67 7.99 -1.37
C LYS A 33 -15.39 7.26 -0.07
N VAL A 34 -14.14 6.85 0.10
CA VAL A 34 -13.68 6.20 1.33
C VAL A 34 -12.81 7.15 2.14
N THR A 35 -13.01 7.13 3.44
CA THR A 35 -12.15 7.77 4.44
C THR A 35 -11.41 6.72 5.22
N VAL A 36 -10.13 6.96 5.46
CA VAL A 36 -9.26 6.07 6.23
C VAL A 36 -8.60 6.87 7.33
N GLU A 37 -8.93 6.57 8.59
CA GLU A 37 -8.48 7.36 9.73
C GLU A 37 -7.96 6.49 10.88
N ILE A 38 -7.04 7.06 11.64
CA ILE A 38 -6.52 6.50 12.87
C ILE A 38 -6.75 7.52 13.97
N VAL A 39 -7.32 7.07 15.09
CA VAL A 39 -7.59 7.91 16.27
C VAL A 39 -6.94 7.25 17.47
N ASN A 40 -6.06 7.95 18.18
CA ASN A 40 -5.47 7.43 19.42
C ASN A 40 -6.48 7.54 20.60
N THR A 41 -6.13 6.96 21.75
CA THR A 41 -6.99 6.98 22.94
C THR A 41 -7.23 8.37 23.53
N GLU A 42 -6.39 9.35 23.19
CA GLU A 42 -6.53 10.75 23.61
C GLU A 42 -7.40 11.57 22.64
N GLY A 43 -7.85 10.97 21.54
CA GLY A 43 -8.65 11.62 20.50
C GLY A 43 -7.84 12.37 19.43
N SER A 44 -6.51 12.27 19.45
CA SER A 44 -5.66 12.73 18.34
C SER A 44 -5.91 11.88 17.11
N ARG A 45 -6.01 12.52 15.94
CA ARG A 45 -6.47 11.91 14.70
C ARG A 45 -5.49 12.17 13.56
N VAL A 46 -5.22 11.13 12.78
CA VAL A 46 -4.61 11.23 11.45
C VAL A 46 -5.60 10.69 10.43
N LEU A 47 -5.90 11.52 9.41
CA LEU A 47 -6.69 11.12 8.25
C LEU A 47 -5.71 10.79 7.11
N LEU A 48 -5.65 9.53 6.69
CA LEU A 48 -4.71 9.12 5.62
C LEU A 48 -5.06 9.76 4.27
N ASN A 49 -6.31 10.19 4.06
CA ASN A 49 -6.69 10.96 2.88
C ASN A 49 -5.85 12.24 2.73
N ASP A 50 -5.38 12.84 3.83
CA ASP A 50 -4.55 14.05 3.79
C ASP A 50 -3.12 13.77 3.28
N LEU A 51 -2.74 12.50 3.16
CA LEU A 51 -1.46 12.08 2.57
C LEU A 51 -1.54 11.93 1.04
N LEU A 52 -2.74 11.93 0.47
CA LEU A 52 -2.94 11.76 -0.96
C LEU A 52 -2.55 13.02 -1.74
N PRO A 53 -1.93 12.88 -2.92
CA PRO A 53 -1.72 14.01 -3.81
C PRO A 53 -3.04 14.66 -4.24
N GLN A 54 -2.98 15.92 -4.71
CA GLN A 54 -4.17 16.65 -5.10
C GLN A 54 -4.99 15.90 -6.17
N GLY A 55 -6.28 15.72 -5.88
CA GLY A 55 -7.24 15.07 -6.78
C GLY A 55 -7.24 13.54 -6.72
N TRP A 56 -6.47 12.94 -5.80
CA TRP A 56 -6.54 11.50 -5.53
C TRP A 56 -7.57 11.19 -4.44
N GLU A 57 -8.24 10.04 -4.57
CA GLU A 57 -9.30 9.61 -3.65
C GLU A 57 -9.22 8.11 -3.32
N PHE A 58 -9.72 7.71 -2.16
CA PHE A 58 -9.94 6.29 -1.84
C PHE A 58 -11.34 5.85 -2.28
N HIS A 59 -11.43 4.63 -2.76
CA HIS A 59 -12.69 3.96 -3.09
C HIS A 59 -12.67 2.52 -2.57
N PHE A 60 -13.85 1.92 -2.46
CA PHE A 60 -13.97 0.53 -2.04
C PHE A 60 -13.81 -0.45 -3.21
N THR A 61 -13.24 -1.62 -2.94
CA THR A 61 -13.29 -2.79 -3.80
C THR A 61 -13.45 -4.09 -3.01
N ASP A 62 -14.06 -5.10 -3.63
CA ASP A 62 -14.13 -6.47 -3.11
C ASP A 62 -12.97 -7.36 -3.61
N THR A 63 -12.13 -6.88 -4.53
CA THR A 63 -11.06 -7.66 -5.19
C THR A 63 -9.73 -7.62 -4.46
N GLU A 64 -8.93 -6.59 -4.68
CA GLU A 64 -7.59 -6.40 -4.13
C GLU A 64 -7.31 -4.90 -3.99
N THR A 65 -6.52 -4.53 -2.99
CA THR A 65 -6.10 -3.14 -2.84
C THR A 65 -5.14 -2.77 -3.98
N GLU A 66 -5.47 -1.73 -4.74
CA GLU A 66 -4.66 -1.28 -5.88
C GLU A 66 -4.82 0.22 -6.15
N TYR A 67 -3.78 0.85 -6.70
CA TYR A 67 -3.86 2.21 -7.23
C TYR A 67 -4.14 2.23 -8.74
N ASN A 68 -4.79 3.31 -9.20
CA ASN A 68 -5.00 3.61 -10.62
C ASN A 68 -4.60 5.05 -10.93
N THR A 69 -3.55 5.23 -11.73
CA THR A 69 -2.99 6.55 -12.07
C THR A 69 -3.86 7.36 -13.04
N GLU A 70 -4.67 6.71 -13.88
CA GLU A 70 -5.55 7.39 -14.83
C GLU A 70 -6.79 7.96 -14.14
N ARG A 71 -7.40 7.16 -13.26
CA ARG A 71 -8.57 7.55 -12.47
C ARG A 71 -8.20 8.35 -11.23
N LYS A 72 -6.92 8.31 -10.82
CA LYS A 72 -6.40 8.90 -9.58
C LYS A 72 -7.08 8.35 -8.34
N TRP A 73 -7.26 7.04 -8.28
CA TRP A 73 -7.91 6.37 -7.15
C TRP A 73 -7.01 5.32 -6.54
N ILE A 74 -7.19 5.09 -5.24
CA ILE A 74 -6.71 3.89 -4.56
C ILE A 74 -7.95 3.11 -4.12
N MET A 75 -8.09 1.89 -4.63
CA MET A 75 -9.14 0.96 -4.24
C MET A 75 -8.69 0.21 -2.98
N ILE A 76 -9.57 0.13 -1.96
CA ILE A 76 -9.27 -0.45 -0.65
C ILE A 76 -10.13 -1.71 -0.45
N ASN A 77 -9.48 -2.86 -0.25
CA ASN A 77 -10.18 -4.10 0.07
C ASN A 77 -10.37 -4.29 1.58
N VAL A 78 -11.55 -3.90 2.06
CA VAL A 78 -11.91 -4.07 3.47
C VAL A 78 -12.28 -5.51 3.83
N ILE A 79 -12.90 -6.24 2.89
CA ILE A 79 -13.52 -7.53 3.18
C ILE A 79 -12.46 -8.62 3.40
N ASN A 80 -11.45 -8.66 2.53
CA ASN A 80 -10.44 -9.72 2.55
C ASN A 80 -9.11 -9.29 3.16
N GLU A 81 -8.75 -8.01 3.11
CA GLU A 81 -7.43 -7.58 3.58
C GLU A 81 -7.54 -6.95 4.98
N ALA A 82 -8.32 -5.87 5.13
CA ALA A 82 -8.46 -5.19 6.42
C ALA A 82 -8.91 -6.12 7.57
N ARG A 83 -9.89 -7.00 7.29
CA ARG A 83 -10.39 -7.98 8.28
C ARG A 83 -9.37 -9.05 8.66
N ASN A 84 -8.52 -9.48 7.73
CA ASN A 84 -7.58 -10.57 7.96
C ASN A 84 -6.24 -10.08 8.53
N GLU A 85 -5.78 -8.92 8.08
CA GLU A 85 -4.48 -8.36 8.46
C GLU A 85 -4.56 -7.44 9.69
N GLY A 86 -5.76 -6.99 10.03
CA GLY A 86 -5.99 -6.13 11.19
C GLY A 86 -5.25 -4.80 11.06
N TRP A 87 -4.58 -4.37 12.13
CA TRP A 87 -3.79 -3.13 12.15
C TRP A 87 -2.59 -3.15 11.20
N LYS A 88 -2.11 -4.32 10.77
CA LYS A 88 -0.99 -4.41 9.81
C LYS A 88 -1.38 -3.89 8.44
N TYR A 89 -2.68 -3.98 8.10
CA TYR A 89 -3.23 -3.48 6.85
C TYR A 89 -2.97 -1.99 6.62
N LEU A 90 -2.79 -1.20 7.69
CA LEU A 90 -2.36 0.18 7.59
C LEU A 90 -1.09 0.32 6.73
N LEU A 91 -0.14 -0.59 6.87
CA LEU A 91 1.10 -0.54 6.11
C LEU A 91 0.86 -0.84 4.61
N SER A 92 -0.08 -1.73 4.27
CA SER A 92 -0.52 -1.95 2.88
C SER A 92 -1.19 -0.72 2.29
N ILE A 93 -2.07 -0.04 3.02
CA ILE A 93 -2.67 1.21 2.54
C ILE A 93 -1.58 2.27 2.31
N LEU A 94 -0.66 2.43 3.26
CA LEU A 94 0.47 3.36 3.11
C LEU A 94 1.39 3.00 1.94
N HIS A 95 1.53 1.72 1.60
CA HIS A 95 2.26 1.26 0.42
C HIS A 95 1.62 1.76 -0.88
N GLU A 96 0.30 1.60 -1.03
CA GLU A 96 -0.41 2.14 -2.19
C GLU A 96 -0.34 3.68 -2.25
N ILE A 97 -0.43 4.37 -1.11
CA ILE A 97 -0.21 5.82 -1.07
C ILE A 97 1.23 6.15 -1.51
N GLY A 98 2.21 5.35 -1.13
CA GLY A 98 3.60 5.51 -1.54
C GLY A 98 3.77 5.52 -3.04
N HIS A 99 3.14 4.59 -3.76
CA HIS A 99 3.13 4.55 -5.22
C HIS A 99 2.60 5.86 -5.82
N VAL A 100 1.47 6.36 -5.33
CA VAL A 100 0.84 7.55 -5.92
C VAL A 100 1.61 8.83 -5.59
N VAL A 101 2.19 8.92 -4.39
CA VAL A 101 3.04 10.05 -3.99
C VAL A 101 4.31 10.11 -4.83
N ILE A 102 4.93 8.96 -5.09
CA ILE A 102 6.11 8.88 -5.97
C ILE A 102 5.72 9.24 -7.40
N TYR A 103 4.62 8.69 -7.92
CA TYR A 103 4.11 9.01 -9.25
C TYR A 103 3.91 10.51 -9.44
N GLU A 104 3.31 11.22 -8.49
CA GLU A 104 3.06 12.66 -8.60
C GLU A 104 4.29 13.54 -8.31
N SER A 105 5.38 12.97 -7.79
CA SER A 105 6.55 13.73 -7.35
C SER A 105 7.31 14.44 -8.47
N SER A 106 7.30 13.90 -9.69
CA SER A 106 7.99 14.49 -10.84
C SER A 106 7.50 13.93 -12.17
N GLU A 107 7.82 14.61 -13.28
CA GLU A 107 7.55 14.07 -14.61
C GLU A 107 8.39 12.83 -14.92
N GLU A 108 9.62 12.75 -14.39
CA GLU A 108 10.47 11.58 -14.55
C GLU A 108 9.82 10.32 -13.96
N GLU A 109 9.26 10.42 -12.76
CA GLU A 109 8.53 9.32 -12.14
C GLU A 109 7.27 8.95 -12.94
N ARG A 110 6.49 9.92 -13.41
CA ARG A 110 5.34 9.63 -14.29
C ARG A 110 5.72 8.87 -15.55
N GLN A 111 6.88 9.17 -16.14
CA GLN A 111 7.38 8.46 -17.31
C GLN A 111 7.80 7.02 -16.99
N LYS A 112 8.38 6.76 -15.81
CA LYS A 112 8.68 5.40 -15.33
C LYS A 112 7.42 4.54 -15.23
N PHE A 113 6.32 5.07 -14.70
CA PHE A 113 5.04 4.34 -14.65
C PHE A 113 4.48 4.04 -16.05
N LYS A 114 4.59 4.98 -17.00
CA LYS A 114 4.21 4.74 -18.40
C LYS A 114 5.08 3.69 -19.07
N GLU A 115 6.39 3.73 -18.82
CA GLU A 115 7.34 2.73 -19.32
C GLU A 115 7.01 1.33 -18.77
N ARG A 116 6.67 1.21 -17.48
CA ARG A 116 6.22 -0.05 -16.87
C ARG A 116 5.02 -0.63 -17.63
N GLU A 117 3.96 0.14 -17.83
CA GLU A 117 2.77 -0.34 -18.53
C GLU A 117 3.08 -0.68 -20.00
N HIS A 118 3.90 0.13 -20.67
CA HIS A 118 4.34 -0.17 -22.04
C HIS A 118 5.09 -1.51 -22.13
N LEU A 119 6.03 -1.76 -21.22
CA LEU A 119 6.77 -3.03 -21.16
C LEU A 119 5.84 -4.21 -20.85
N ARG A 120 4.83 -4.04 -19.99
CA ARG A 120 3.81 -5.08 -19.74
C ARG A 120 3.06 -5.44 -21.02
N PHE A 121 2.59 -4.44 -21.78
CA PHE A 121 1.93 -4.69 -23.07
C PHE A 121 2.89 -5.34 -24.08
N GLU A 122 4.13 -4.88 -24.19
CA GLU A 122 5.14 -5.48 -25.08
C GLU A 122 5.34 -6.97 -24.78
N ILE A 123 5.44 -7.34 -23.50
CA ILE A 123 5.60 -8.73 -23.05
C ILE A 123 4.39 -9.59 -23.42
N MET A 124 3.17 -9.05 -23.27
CA MET A 124 1.94 -9.79 -23.63
C MET A 124 1.82 -10.07 -25.13
N GLU A 125 2.38 -9.22 -25.98
CA GLU A 125 2.22 -9.32 -27.44
C GLU A 125 3.35 -10.07 -28.17
N HIS A 126 4.49 -10.34 -27.52
CA HIS A 126 5.70 -10.81 -28.20
C HIS A 126 6.20 -12.19 -27.77
N VAL A 127 6.91 -12.87 -28.68
CA VAL A 127 7.64 -14.13 -28.43
C VAL A 127 9.11 -13.99 -28.89
N GLY A 128 10.07 -14.51 -28.12
CA GLY A 128 11.49 -14.59 -28.54
C GLY A 128 12.50 -13.75 -27.74
N HIS A 129 13.66 -13.42 -28.30
CA HIS A 129 14.76 -12.75 -27.55
C HIS A 129 14.41 -11.32 -27.08
N LYS A 130 13.58 -10.58 -27.83
CA LYS A 130 13.10 -9.25 -27.43
C LYS A 130 12.27 -9.31 -26.14
N LEU A 131 11.52 -10.40 -25.95
CA LEU A 131 10.76 -10.68 -24.73
C LEU A 131 11.66 -10.71 -23.49
N LYS A 132 12.81 -11.39 -23.56
CA LYS A 132 13.75 -11.47 -22.41
C LYS A 132 14.31 -10.11 -22.00
N ILE A 133 14.59 -9.22 -22.97
CA ILE A 133 15.08 -7.87 -22.67
C ILE A 133 13.96 -7.04 -22.04
N ALA A 134 12.75 -7.10 -22.59
CA ALA A 134 11.60 -6.38 -22.05
C ALA A 134 11.27 -6.84 -20.62
N ILE A 135 11.28 -8.16 -20.37
CA ILE A 135 11.13 -8.76 -19.03
C ILE A 135 12.17 -8.19 -18.07
N HIS A 136 13.46 -8.28 -18.40
CA HIS A 136 14.52 -7.83 -17.49
C HIS A 136 14.44 -6.34 -17.16
N LYS A 137 14.00 -5.51 -18.13
CA LYS A 137 13.75 -4.08 -17.89
C LYS A 137 12.55 -3.87 -16.98
N LEU A 138 11.44 -4.59 -17.23
CA LEU A 138 10.24 -4.52 -16.41
C LEU A 138 10.54 -4.91 -14.96
N GLU A 139 11.25 -6.03 -14.75
CA GLU A 139 11.63 -6.50 -13.41
C GLU A 139 12.45 -5.46 -12.65
N LYS A 140 13.47 -4.88 -13.29
CA LYS A 140 14.27 -3.81 -12.68
C LYS A 140 13.45 -2.58 -12.32
N LEU A 141 12.59 -2.15 -13.23
CA LEU A 141 11.78 -0.97 -13.05
C LEU A 141 10.76 -1.16 -11.93
N GLN A 142 10.01 -2.27 -11.98
CA GLN A 142 9.02 -2.63 -10.97
C GLN A 142 9.68 -2.85 -9.61
N SER A 143 10.79 -3.57 -9.56
CA SER A 143 11.55 -3.79 -8.33
C SER A 143 11.90 -2.48 -7.62
N LYS A 144 12.42 -1.51 -8.37
CA LYS A 144 12.73 -0.18 -7.86
C LYS A 144 11.48 0.57 -7.39
N MET A 145 10.39 0.53 -8.16
CA MET A 145 9.13 1.20 -7.83
C MET A 145 8.54 0.66 -6.52
N GLU A 146 8.42 -0.66 -6.38
CA GLU A 146 7.93 -1.30 -5.16
C GLU A 146 8.85 -0.99 -3.97
N ARG A 147 10.18 -1.10 -4.15
CA ARG A 147 11.15 -0.77 -3.09
C ARG A 147 10.95 0.67 -2.58
N ASP A 148 10.86 1.62 -3.48
CA ASP A 148 10.74 3.03 -3.14
C ASP A 148 9.38 3.32 -2.47
N ALA A 149 8.29 2.67 -2.90
CA ALA A 149 6.96 2.77 -2.30
C ALA A 149 6.92 2.17 -0.88
N TRP A 150 7.48 0.98 -0.67
CA TRP A 150 7.58 0.36 0.66
C TRP A 150 8.45 1.18 1.61
N ALA A 151 9.58 1.70 1.12
CA ALA A 151 10.43 2.58 1.90
C ALA A 151 9.67 3.83 2.37
N TRP A 152 8.87 4.42 1.48
CA TRP A 152 7.98 5.53 1.83
C TRP A 152 6.95 5.12 2.88
N ALA A 153 6.28 3.98 2.69
CA ALA A 153 5.25 3.47 3.59
C ALA A 153 5.77 3.25 5.01
N VAL A 154 6.94 2.62 5.15
CA VAL A 154 7.55 2.36 6.46
C VAL A 154 7.90 3.69 7.14
N ARG A 155 8.49 4.66 6.42
CA ARG A 155 8.79 5.99 6.99
C ARG A 155 7.52 6.70 7.45
N GLN A 156 6.43 6.65 6.67
CA GLN A 156 5.18 7.29 7.07
C GLN A 156 4.43 6.56 8.17
N PHE A 157 4.54 5.24 8.22
CA PHE A 157 4.02 4.46 9.33
C PHE A 157 4.66 4.92 10.64
N HIS A 158 5.99 5.00 10.70
CA HIS A 158 6.70 5.52 11.87
C HIS A 158 6.32 6.96 12.22
N ARG A 159 6.19 7.83 11.21
CA ARG A 159 5.77 9.22 11.42
C ARG A 159 4.37 9.31 12.01
N THR A 160 3.41 8.61 11.41
CA THR A 160 2.01 8.57 11.85
C THR A 160 1.89 8.01 13.27
N SER A 161 2.62 6.93 13.56
CA SER A 161 2.74 6.37 14.90
C SER A 161 3.28 7.38 15.90
N SER A 162 4.36 8.10 15.55
CA SER A 162 4.93 9.13 16.42
C SER A 162 3.98 10.31 16.65
N GLU A 163 3.27 10.77 15.62
CA GLU A 163 2.28 11.86 15.71
C GLU A 163 1.10 11.48 16.62
N LEU A 164 0.72 10.20 16.64
CA LEU A 164 -0.37 9.67 17.45
C LEU A 164 0.08 9.15 18.83
N GLY A 165 1.37 9.15 19.14
CA GLY A 165 1.89 8.54 20.36
C GLY A 165 1.67 7.02 20.43
N ILE A 166 1.50 6.36 19.29
CA ILE A 166 1.34 4.91 19.17
C ILE A 166 2.73 4.29 19.00
N ASP A 167 3.13 3.35 19.87
CA ASP A 167 4.39 2.63 19.66
C ASP A 167 4.26 1.72 18.42
N PRO A 168 5.11 1.86 17.37
CA PRO A 168 5.09 0.98 16.21
C PRO A 168 5.17 -0.51 16.56
N LYS A 169 5.77 -0.85 17.72
CA LYS A 169 5.86 -2.22 18.24
C LYS A 169 4.51 -2.84 18.60
N TRP A 170 3.47 -2.03 18.75
CA TRP A 170 2.10 -2.51 19.02
C TRP A 170 1.40 -3.05 17.77
N VAL A 171 1.81 -2.61 16.58
CA VAL A 171 1.30 -3.13 15.30
C VAL A 171 2.20 -4.25 14.76
N PHE A 172 3.52 -4.06 14.85
CA PHE A 172 4.53 -5.05 14.47
C PHE A 172 5.49 -5.27 15.63
N LEU A 173 5.43 -6.43 16.29
CA LEU A 173 6.19 -6.74 17.51
C LEU A 173 7.71 -6.63 17.32
N SER A 174 8.19 -6.74 16.08
CA SER A 174 9.60 -6.58 15.73
C SER A 174 9.80 -6.22 14.26
N ASN A 175 11.01 -5.78 13.91
CA ASN A 175 11.45 -5.65 12.52
C ASN A 175 11.26 -6.96 11.75
N GLU A 176 11.53 -8.11 12.39
CA GLU A 176 11.38 -9.40 11.74
C GLU A 176 9.92 -9.70 11.36
N GLU A 177 8.96 -9.26 12.18
CA GLU A 177 7.55 -9.41 11.87
C GLU A 177 7.11 -8.50 10.71
N MET A 178 7.53 -7.24 10.72
CA MET A 178 7.30 -6.32 9.59
C MET A 178 7.93 -6.86 8.31
N ARG A 179 9.14 -7.43 8.40
CA ARG A 179 9.82 -8.11 7.28
C ARG A 179 9.05 -9.33 6.79
N LYS A 180 8.49 -10.15 7.68
CA LYS A 180 7.67 -11.32 7.29
C LYS A 180 6.41 -10.88 6.57
N TYR A 181 5.76 -9.82 7.06
CA TYR A 181 4.58 -9.25 6.43
C TYR A 181 4.89 -8.74 5.02
N PHE A 182 5.93 -7.91 4.87
CA PHE A 182 6.41 -7.47 3.57
C PHE A 182 6.78 -8.64 2.64
N ASN A 183 7.53 -9.63 3.14
CA ASN A 183 7.91 -10.79 2.34
C ASN A 183 6.71 -11.62 1.90
N ALA A 184 5.67 -11.75 2.74
CA ALA A 184 4.45 -12.47 2.37
C ALA A 184 3.71 -11.75 1.23
N PHE A 185 3.65 -10.41 1.28
CA PHE A 185 3.10 -9.59 0.20
C PHE A 185 3.91 -9.74 -1.11
N LEU A 186 5.23 -9.75 -1.03
CA LEU A 186 6.06 -10.01 -2.21
C LEU A 186 5.93 -11.44 -2.76
N LEU A 187 5.65 -12.42 -1.90
CA LEU A 187 5.50 -13.81 -2.32
C LEU A 187 4.10 -14.10 -2.90
N SER A 188 3.05 -13.36 -2.53
CA SER A 188 1.72 -13.52 -3.12
C SER A 188 1.71 -13.16 -4.62
N TYR A 189 2.52 -12.18 -5.05
CA TYR A 189 2.76 -11.92 -6.47
C TYR A 189 3.32 -13.12 -7.24
N LYS A 190 4.08 -14.02 -6.59
CA LYS A 190 4.62 -15.23 -7.23
C LYS A 190 3.59 -16.34 -7.45
N ALA A 191 2.47 -16.35 -6.72
CA ALA A 191 1.51 -17.45 -6.72
C ALA A 191 0.34 -17.24 -7.71
N GLY A 192 0.19 -16.02 -8.25
CA GLY A 192 -0.80 -15.73 -9.27
C GLY A 192 -0.31 -16.13 -10.65
N ASP A 193 -0.78 -17.24 -11.19
CA ASP A 193 -0.45 -17.78 -12.52
C ASP A 193 -1.11 -16.96 -13.65
N LYS A 194 -0.83 -15.65 -13.71
CA LYS A 194 -1.24 -14.75 -14.79
C LYS A 194 0.02 -14.20 -15.44
N LEU A 195 0.17 -14.39 -16.75
CA LEU A 195 1.21 -13.75 -17.58
C LEU A 195 1.44 -12.30 -17.11
N GLY A 196 2.59 -12.03 -16.48
CA GLY A 196 2.92 -10.74 -15.86
C GLY A 196 3.25 -10.80 -14.36
N ALA A 197 2.62 -11.68 -13.59
CA ALA A 197 2.81 -11.80 -12.14
C ALA A 197 4.17 -12.44 -11.75
N GLU A 198 4.71 -13.33 -12.59
CA GLU A 198 6.06 -13.87 -12.42
C GLU A 198 7.17 -12.79 -12.52
N TYR A 199 6.86 -11.64 -13.13
CA TYR A 199 7.78 -10.50 -13.30
C TYR A 199 7.52 -9.36 -12.30
N ALA A 200 6.52 -9.52 -11.43
CA ALA A 200 6.15 -8.56 -10.40
C ALA A 200 7.02 -8.65 -9.13
N ASN A 201 8.28 -9.07 -9.29
CA ASN A 201 9.17 -9.35 -8.18
C ASN A 201 10.10 -8.17 -7.90
N ILE A 202 10.36 -7.92 -6.62
CA ILE A 202 11.52 -7.14 -6.20
C ILE A 202 12.75 -8.02 -6.32
N LEU A 203 13.77 -7.53 -7.05
CA LEU A 203 15.07 -8.17 -7.19
C LEU A 203 15.76 -8.30 -5.82
N ASP A 204 16.55 -9.35 -5.64
CA ASP A 204 17.17 -9.63 -4.33
C ASP A 204 18.02 -8.46 -3.81
N GLU A 205 18.71 -7.74 -4.70
CA GLU A 205 19.50 -6.55 -4.36
C GLU A 205 18.63 -5.43 -3.77
N ASP A 206 17.55 -5.06 -4.47
CA ASP A 206 16.58 -4.04 -4.03
C ASP A 206 15.88 -4.46 -2.73
N LYS A 207 15.60 -5.75 -2.58
CA LYS A 207 15.07 -6.32 -1.35
C LYS A 207 16.04 -6.14 -0.19
N GLN A 208 17.33 -6.44 -0.37
CA GLN A 208 18.33 -6.23 0.68
C GLN A 208 18.46 -4.75 1.05
N GLU A 209 18.41 -3.84 0.09
CA GLU A 209 18.44 -2.40 0.34
C GLU A 209 17.25 -1.94 1.21
N LEU A 210 16.03 -2.37 0.87
CA LEU A 210 14.86 -2.05 1.69
C LEU A 210 14.97 -2.64 3.09
N LEU A 211 15.42 -3.89 3.22
CA LEU A 211 15.59 -4.54 4.52
C LEU A 211 16.59 -3.78 5.41
N GLN A 212 17.64 -3.19 4.83
CA GLN A 212 18.59 -2.33 5.54
C GLN A 212 17.96 -1.00 5.95
N GLU A 213 17.05 -0.44 5.15
CA GLU A 213 16.33 0.77 5.52
C GLU A 213 15.39 0.54 6.69
N ILE A 214 14.62 -0.54 6.66
CA ILE A 214 13.74 -0.96 7.78
C ILE A 214 14.54 -1.08 9.07
N ASP A 215 15.76 -1.65 9.02
CA ASP A 215 16.60 -1.80 10.21
C ASP A 215 17.03 -0.46 10.82
N LYS A 216 17.33 0.54 10.00
CA LYS A 216 17.75 1.87 10.46
C LYS A 216 16.64 2.58 11.24
N LEU A 217 15.39 2.40 10.85
CA LEU A 217 14.25 3.13 11.44
C LEU A 217 13.94 2.68 12.88
N TYR A 218 14.06 1.39 13.18
CA TYR A 218 13.87 0.90 14.56
C TYR A 218 15.12 1.04 15.45
N THR A 219 16.34 0.99 14.89
CA THR A 219 17.56 1.25 15.69
C THR A 219 17.71 2.72 16.10
N GLN A 220 17.13 3.67 15.36
CA GLN A 220 17.08 5.07 15.77
C GLN A 220 15.97 5.34 16.79
N ALA A 221 14.82 4.68 16.68
CA ALA A 221 13.73 4.77 17.66
C ALA A 221 14.17 4.29 19.06
N ASP A 222 14.97 3.22 19.15
CA ASP A 222 15.52 2.72 20.41
C ASP A 222 16.68 3.59 20.97
N LYS A 223 17.32 4.44 20.16
CA LYS A 223 18.33 5.41 20.62
C LYS A 223 17.76 6.75 21.11
N ASN A 224 16.53 7.07 20.72
CA ASN A 224 15.82 8.26 21.19
C ASN A 224 15.00 7.99 22.47
N LYS A 225 15.02 6.76 23.00
CA LYS A 225 14.66 6.48 24.40
C LYS A 225 15.96 6.52 25.23
N ASP A 226 16.19 7.69 25.83
CA ASP A 226 17.22 8.10 26.81
C ASP A 226 18.59 8.60 26.30
N PRO A 227 18.97 9.82 26.75
CA PRO A 227 19.58 9.89 28.08
C PRO A 227 18.97 10.96 29.03
N LYS A 228 18.60 10.46 30.22
CA LYS A 228 18.36 11.13 31.53
C LYS A 228 16.93 11.43 31.93
#